data_AF-A0AAW0B800-F1
#
_entry.id   AF-A0AAW0B800-F1
#
_cell.length_a   1.000
_cell.length_b   1.000
_cell.length_c   1.000
_cell.angle_alpha   90.00
_cell.angle_beta   90.00
_cell.angle_gamma   90.00
#
_symmetry.space_group_name_H-M   'P 1'
#
loop_
_entity.id
_entity.type
_entity.pdbx_description
1 polymer ?
#
loop_
_entity_poly.entity_id
_entity_poly.type
_entity_poly.pdbx_seq_one_letter_code
_entity_poly.pdbx_strand_id
1 'polypeptide(L)'
;MEDLKLEGRLRHVSPSPSASSPTTMNFGIGVTQLPAVRFHDTDILPLSAPADHPRIIKSGVGSTQHPKSPRVAGSDMVFTLLYQLEQPELLERLLDTDGTATFFFRMMAYVHSGEDLYVKRDAMDVEIVFLSRGSKDESKPNKGVRYTIRKRDTSSVYKTGPWDLRSAFDSNGGGGTTKAYILAQDSDLAHRIWNNFHLHQLEGPRTRGQNTVRIEWAGMSSAAREKCDGWIAGCRDKVEREKTESATQYQKLKAEKGIDKILADGFEDYKKTALKCRAECGVAVATMRCGKCHFARYCSAACQRDDWKYHKSSCGKEDTWDWTQEKFEDLLK
;
A
#
# COMPACT_ATOMS: atom_id res chain seq x y z
N MET A 1 -9.29 -67.26 -25.41
CA MET A 1 -9.99 -67.80 -24.23
C MET A 1 -9.03 -67.61 -23.06
N GLU A 2 -8.79 -66.36 -22.68
CA GLU A 2 -9.54 -65.60 -21.66
C GLU A 2 -9.26 -66.13 -20.26
N ASP A 3 -8.30 -65.48 -19.59
CA ASP A 3 -8.19 -65.44 -18.13
C ASP A 3 -7.97 -63.98 -17.72
N LEU A 4 -9.07 -63.32 -17.35
CA LEU A 4 -9.15 -61.96 -16.85
C LEU A 4 -9.13 -62.00 -15.31
N LYS A 5 -7.97 -61.68 -14.70
CA LYS A 5 -7.89 -61.32 -13.28
C LYS A 5 -8.23 -59.84 -13.11
N LEU A 6 -9.42 -59.57 -12.59
CA LEU A 6 -9.87 -58.27 -12.12
C LEU A 6 -9.55 -58.14 -10.62
N GLU A 7 -8.47 -57.42 -10.28
CA GLU A 7 -8.24 -56.96 -8.92
C GLU A 7 -8.98 -55.62 -8.69
N GLY A 8 -9.98 -55.65 -7.82
CA GLY A 8 -10.76 -54.50 -7.42
C GLY A 8 -9.98 -53.57 -6.49
N ARG A 9 -9.71 -52.35 -6.96
CA ARG A 9 -9.13 -51.26 -6.16
C ARG A 9 -10.26 -50.34 -5.69
N LEU A 10 -10.78 -50.59 -4.48
CA LEU A 10 -11.70 -49.69 -3.78
C LEU A 10 -10.97 -48.37 -3.49
N ARG A 11 -11.35 -47.30 -4.20
CA ARG A 11 -10.96 -45.93 -3.82
C ARG A 11 -11.94 -45.43 -2.77
N HIS A 12 -11.48 -45.36 -1.52
CA HIS A 12 -12.15 -44.54 -0.50
C HIS A 12 -12.04 -43.07 -0.91
N VAL A 13 -13.18 -42.48 -1.27
CA VAL A 13 -13.33 -41.03 -1.42
C VAL A 13 -13.73 -40.50 -0.06
N SER A 14 -12.79 -39.86 0.64
CA SER A 14 -13.11 -39.06 1.84
C SER A 14 -13.76 -37.75 1.40
N PRO A 15 -14.89 -37.32 1.99
CA PRO A 15 -15.46 -36.01 1.70
C PRO A 15 -14.59 -34.92 2.32
N SER A 16 -14.00 -34.07 1.50
CA SER A 16 -13.41 -32.80 1.95
C SER A 16 -14.53 -31.85 2.38
N PRO A 17 -14.51 -31.28 3.59
CA PRO A 17 -15.45 -30.25 3.96
C PRO A 17 -15.09 -28.96 3.22
N SER A 18 -15.92 -28.57 2.25
CA SER A 18 -15.86 -27.27 1.61
C SER A 18 -16.24 -26.19 2.63
N ALA A 19 -15.24 -25.60 3.28
CA ALA A 19 -15.44 -24.38 4.05
C ALA A 19 -15.80 -23.25 3.07
N SER A 20 -17.08 -22.88 3.02
CA SER A 20 -17.54 -21.67 2.35
C SER A 20 -16.87 -20.46 3.00
N SER A 21 -15.99 -19.79 2.25
CA SER A 21 -15.40 -18.52 2.66
C SER A 21 -16.51 -17.51 2.98
N PRO A 22 -16.44 -16.77 4.09
CA PRO A 22 -17.42 -15.75 4.39
C PRO A 22 -17.35 -14.64 3.33
N THR A 23 -18.49 -14.36 2.71
CA THR A 23 -18.71 -13.21 1.83
C THR A 23 -18.37 -11.93 2.59
N THR A 24 -17.34 -11.21 2.17
CA THR A 24 -17.03 -9.87 2.67
C THR A 24 -18.16 -8.93 2.25
N MET A 25 -19.01 -8.54 3.20
CA MET A 25 -19.97 -7.45 3.00
C MET A 25 -19.20 -6.14 2.88
N ASN A 26 -19.18 -5.56 1.68
CA ASN A 26 -18.71 -4.20 1.46
C ASN A 26 -19.75 -3.23 2.03
N PHE A 27 -19.55 -2.80 3.28
CA PHE A 27 -20.27 -1.67 3.84
C PHE A 27 -19.90 -0.42 3.04
N GLY A 28 -20.91 0.26 2.48
CA GLY A 28 -20.73 1.54 1.79
C GLY A 28 -20.13 2.56 2.75
N ILE A 29 -18.84 2.84 2.58
CA ILE A 29 -18.09 3.76 3.44
C ILE A 29 -18.65 5.16 3.23
N GLY A 30 -19.25 5.73 4.29
CA GLY A 30 -19.72 7.13 4.30
C GLY A 30 -18.61 8.08 3.86
N VAL A 31 -18.99 9.13 3.12
CA VAL A 31 -18.06 10.06 2.47
C VAL A 31 -17.13 10.68 3.51
N THR A 32 -15.92 10.13 3.57
CA THR A 32 -14.84 10.67 4.37
C THR A 32 -14.10 11.68 3.52
N GLN A 33 -13.81 12.83 4.10
CA GLN A 33 -13.03 13.83 3.42
C GLN A 33 -11.79 13.25 2.77
N LEU A 34 -11.65 13.53 1.48
CA LEU A 34 -10.54 13.06 0.66
C LEU A 34 -9.23 13.44 1.36
N PRO A 35 -8.41 12.45 1.76
CA PRO A 35 -7.19 12.75 2.46
C PRO A 35 -6.23 13.42 1.48
N ALA A 36 -5.43 14.33 2.02
CA ALA A 36 -4.44 15.05 1.26
C ALA A 36 -3.07 14.45 1.55
N VAL A 37 -2.28 14.24 0.50
CA VAL A 37 -0.98 13.56 0.60
C VAL A 37 -0.03 14.39 1.46
N ARG A 38 0.55 13.74 2.47
CA ARG A 38 1.58 14.27 3.34
C ARG A 38 2.85 13.46 3.13
N PHE A 39 3.99 14.13 3.05
CA PHE A 39 5.30 13.49 2.99
C PHE A 39 5.98 13.49 4.37
N HIS A 40 6.88 12.54 4.58
CA HIS A 40 7.73 12.42 5.75
C HIS A 40 9.10 13.03 5.45
N ASP A 41 9.64 13.81 6.39
CA ASP A 41 10.94 14.45 6.26
C ASP A 41 12.00 13.52 6.85
N THR A 42 12.99 13.12 6.05
CA THR A 42 14.01 12.15 6.45
C THR A 42 15.39 12.60 6.00
N ASP A 43 16.43 12.13 6.68
CA ASP A 43 17.82 12.47 6.34
C ASP A 43 18.25 11.94 4.96
N ILE A 44 17.60 10.89 4.46
CA ILE A 44 17.92 10.28 3.15
C ILE A 44 17.13 10.96 2.03
N LEU A 45 15.86 11.30 2.30
CA LEU A 45 14.93 11.95 1.38
C LEU A 45 14.22 13.11 2.11
N PRO A 46 14.84 14.30 2.16
CA PRO A 46 14.27 15.43 2.88
C PRO A 46 13.10 16.04 2.13
N LEU A 47 12.17 16.66 2.85
CA LEU A 47 10.99 17.33 2.28
C LEU A 47 11.35 18.50 1.36
N SER A 48 12.54 19.07 1.56
CA SER A 48 13.09 20.15 0.75
C SER A 48 13.57 19.68 -0.62
N ALA A 49 13.61 18.36 -0.88
CA ALA A 49 14.03 17.82 -2.16
C ALA A 49 13.11 18.30 -3.30
N PRO A 50 13.67 18.61 -4.50
CA PRO A 50 12.86 19.00 -5.64
C PRO A 50 11.88 17.91 -6.05
N ALA A 51 10.86 18.28 -6.84
CA ALA A 51 9.75 17.38 -7.19
C ALA A 51 10.14 16.18 -8.06
N ASP A 52 11.34 16.19 -8.65
CA ASP A 52 11.92 15.09 -9.42
C ASP A 52 12.74 14.11 -8.56
N HIS A 53 12.82 14.32 -7.24
CA HIS A 53 13.39 13.36 -6.31
C HIS A 53 12.28 12.54 -5.65
N PRO A 54 12.51 11.23 -5.39
CA PRO A 54 11.55 10.42 -4.65
C PRO A 54 11.39 10.97 -3.22
N ARG A 55 10.18 10.84 -2.67
CA ARG A 55 9.84 11.25 -1.31
C ARG A 55 9.13 10.13 -0.57
N ILE A 56 9.24 10.12 0.75
CA ILE A 56 8.51 9.18 1.61
C ILE A 56 7.14 9.77 1.93
N ILE A 57 6.09 9.02 1.68
CA ILE A 57 4.70 9.41 1.95
C ILE A 57 4.38 9.00 3.39
N LYS A 58 3.93 9.98 4.17
CA LYS A 58 3.45 9.76 5.54
C LYS A 58 2.00 9.27 5.54
N SER A 59 1.11 9.96 4.83
CA SER A 59 -0.32 9.65 4.81
C SER A 59 -1.04 10.28 3.62
N GLY A 60 -2.29 9.87 3.43
CA GLY A 60 -3.25 10.54 2.57
C GLY A 60 -3.20 10.20 1.08
N VAL A 61 -2.61 9.06 0.75
CA VAL A 61 -2.88 8.37 -0.51
C VAL A 61 -4.09 7.45 -0.30
N GLY A 62 -4.88 7.25 -1.34
CA GLY A 62 -6.06 6.40 -1.31
C GLY A 62 -6.79 6.44 -2.64
N SER A 63 -7.81 5.60 -2.79
CA SER A 63 -8.69 5.58 -3.98
C SER A 63 -9.35 6.94 -4.24
N THR A 64 -9.51 7.73 -3.19
CA THR A 64 -10.13 9.05 -3.23
C THR A 64 -9.14 10.13 -2.80
N GLN A 65 -8.02 10.25 -3.53
CA GLN A 65 -7.07 11.34 -3.34
C GLN A 65 -7.68 12.66 -3.80
N HIS A 66 -7.48 13.71 -3.01
CA HIS A 66 -7.95 15.02 -3.41
C HIS A 66 -7.21 15.56 -4.68
N PRO A 67 -7.89 16.12 -5.71
CA PRO A 67 -7.25 16.57 -6.98
C PRO A 67 -6.15 17.62 -6.88
N LYS A 68 -6.06 18.35 -5.76
CA LYS A 68 -5.00 19.34 -5.49
C LYS A 68 -3.91 18.81 -4.54
N SER A 69 -4.00 17.55 -4.12
CA SER A 69 -2.89 16.91 -3.42
C SER A 69 -1.65 16.94 -4.31
N PRO A 70 -0.44 17.04 -3.73
CA PRO A 70 0.78 16.82 -4.49
C PRO A 70 0.66 15.52 -5.29
N ARG A 71 1.17 15.55 -6.52
CA ARG A 71 1.28 14.34 -7.33
C ARG A 71 2.17 13.34 -6.59
N VAL A 72 1.73 12.10 -6.59
CA VAL A 72 2.48 10.96 -6.07
C VAL A 72 3.00 10.17 -7.26
N ALA A 73 4.30 9.93 -7.29
CA ALA A 73 4.95 9.10 -8.30
C ALA A 73 5.04 7.65 -7.84
N GLY A 74 5.18 6.71 -8.78
CA GLY A 74 5.46 5.31 -8.49
C GLY A 74 6.76 5.16 -7.68
N SER A 75 7.76 6.00 -7.94
CA SER A 75 8.97 6.08 -7.13
C SER A 75 8.65 6.44 -5.67
N ASP A 76 7.94 7.53 -5.39
CA ASP A 76 7.55 7.93 -4.01
C ASP A 76 6.97 6.74 -3.22
N MET A 77 6.14 5.92 -3.88
CA MET A 77 5.53 4.75 -3.27
C MET A 77 6.47 3.57 -3.02
N VAL A 78 7.42 3.29 -3.93
CA VAL A 78 8.48 2.29 -3.70
C VAL A 78 9.35 2.70 -2.52
N PHE A 79 9.75 3.97 -2.45
CA PHE A 79 10.57 4.48 -1.34
C PHE A 79 9.81 4.43 -0.02
N THR A 80 8.53 4.80 -0.02
CA THR A 80 7.65 4.69 1.16
C THR A 80 7.56 3.25 1.65
N LEU A 81 7.36 2.31 0.73
CA LEU A 81 7.29 0.89 1.04
C LEU A 81 8.61 0.39 1.65
N LEU A 82 9.75 0.64 0.99
CA LEU A 82 11.06 0.20 1.50
C LEU A 82 11.38 0.81 2.88
N TYR A 83 11.00 2.07 3.08
CA TYR A 83 11.10 2.73 4.38
C TYR A 83 10.24 2.03 5.46
N GLN A 84 8.99 1.69 5.12
CA GLN A 84 8.06 0.99 6.04
C GLN A 84 8.46 -0.46 6.34
N LEU A 85 9.31 -1.07 5.52
CA LEU A 85 9.88 -2.39 5.82
C LEU A 85 10.95 -2.34 6.93
N GLU A 86 11.32 -1.14 7.41
CA GLU A 86 12.32 -0.92 8.45
C GLU A 86 13.70 -1.51 8.07
N GLN A 87 14.01 -1.56 6.78
CA GLN A 87 15.28 -2.03 6.23
C GLN A 87 15.98 -0.87 5.48
N PRO A 88 16.62 0.07 6.20
CA PRO A 88 17.22 1.26 5.57
C PRO A 88 18.30 0.91 4.53
N GLU A 89 18.99 -0.22 4.71
CA GLU A 89 19.98 -0.73 3.76
C GLU A 89 19.37 -0.95 2.36
N LEU A 90 18.12 -1.37 2.24
CA LEU A 90 17.47 -1.55 0.94
C LEU A 90 17.29 -0.21 0.22
N LEU A 91 16.94 0.82 0.97
CA LEU A 91 16.82 2.18 0.45
C LEU A 91 18.17 2.69 -0.04
N GLU A 92 19.21 2.50 0.78
CA GLU A 92 20.58 2.90 0.45
C GLU A 92 21.09 2.17 -0.80
N ARG A 93 20.88 0.86 -0.91
CA ARG A 93 21.30 0.06 -2.09
C ARG A 93 20.52 0.43 -3.35
N LEU A 94 19.24 0.76 -3.25
CA LEU A 94 18.47 1.26 -4.38
C LEU A 94 19.01 2.63 -4.86
N LEU A 95 19.43 3.50 -3.93
CA LEU A 95 19.95 4.84 -4.23
C LEU A 95 21.42 4.88 -4.65
N ASP A 96 22.21 3.87 -4.27
CA ASP A 96 23.64 3.77 -4.51
C ASP A 96 23.95 3.39 -5.96
N THR A 97 23.99 4.39 -6.85
CA THR A 97 24.26 4.18 -8.28
C THR A 97 25.72 3.87 -8.58
N ASP A 98 26.65 4.18 -7.67
CA ASP A 98 28.08 4.01 -7.87
C ASP A 98 28.58 2.66 -7.32
N GLY A 99 28.10 2.25 -6.14
CA GLY A 99 28.50 1.02 -5.47
C GLY A 99 27.60 -0.19 -5.74
N THR A 100 26.38 0.03 -6.23
CA THR A 100 25.42 -1.05 -6.50
C THR A 100 25.03 -1.01 -7.98
N ALA A 101 25.65 -1.88 -8.80
CA ALA A 101 25.42 -1.90 -10.24
C ALA A 101 23.99 -2.35 -10.59
N THR A 102 23.50 -3.39 -9.93
CA THR A 102 22.12 -3.88 -10.11
C THR A 102 21.43 -4.00 -8.76
N PHE A 103 20.13 -3.72 -8.74
CA PHE A 103 19.26 -3.92 -7.58
C PHE A 103 17.96 -4.56 -8.03
N PHE A 104 17.47 -5.50 -7.24
CA PHE A 104 16.26 -6.25 -7.50
C PHE A 104 15.44 -6.36 -6.21
N PHE A 105 14.17 -6.02 -6.32
CA PHE A 105 13.18 -6.21 -5.27
C PHE A 105 11.89 -6.71 -5.89
N ARG A 106 11.38 -7.84 -5.40
CA ARG A 106 10.06 -8.36 -5.75
C ARG A 106 9.29 -8.61 -4.47
N MET A 107 8.01 -8.26 -4.47
CA MET A 107 7.11 -8.55 -3.37
C MET A 107 5.73 -8.91 -3.91
N MET A 108 5.19 -10.05 -3.48
CA MET A 108 3.88 -10.49 -3.93
C MET A 108 2.76 -9.65 -3.32
N ALA A 109 1.80 -9.17 -4.13
CA ALA A 109 0.60 -8.53 -3.61
C ALA A 109 -0.53 -9.57 -3.43
N TYR A 110 -1.20 -9.55 -2.28
CA TYR A 110 -1.99 -10.70 -1.86
C TYR A 110 -3.48 -10.67 -2.27
N VAL A 111 -4.12 -9.50 -2.44
CA VAL A 111 -5.58 -9.46 -2.19
C VAL A 111 -6.46 -9.07 -3.37
N HIS A 112 -6.03 -8.22 -4.31
CA HIS A 112 -6.97 -7.71 -5.33
C HIS A 112 -6.51 -7.76 -6.78
N SER A 113 -5.22 -7.61 -7.07
CA SER A 113 -4.77 -7.60 -8.47
C SER A 113 -4.28 -8.96 -8.96
N GLY A 114 -3.84 -9.84 -8.05
CA GLY A 114 -3.06 -11.02 -8.47
C GLY A 114 -1.79 -10.60 -9.20
N GLU A 115 -1.15 -9.52 -8.75
CA GLU A 115 0.08 -9.00 -9.35
C GLU A 115 1.18 -8.88 -8.28
N ASP A 116 2.43 -9.13 -8.66
CA ASP A 116 3.60 -8.92 -7.81
C ASP A 116 4.22 -7.56 -8.13
N LEU A 117 4.56 -6.78 -7.10
CA LEU A 117 5.37 -5.57 -7.29
C LEU A 117 6.80 -6.00 -7.62
N TYR A 118 7.34 -5.43 -8.67
CA TYR A 118 8.69 -5.66 -9.16
C TYR A 118 9.41 -4.34 -9.33
N VAL A 119 10.59 -4.25 -8.73
CA VAL A 119 11.50 -3.11 -8.84
C VAL A 119 12.85 -3.65 -9.28
N LYS A 120 13.31 -3.22 -10.44
CA LYS A 120 14.64 -3.55 -10.95
C LYS A 120 15.37 -2.25 -11.25
N ARG A 121 16.61 -2.15 -10.80
CA ARG A 121 17.55 -1.12 -11.24
C ARG A 121 18.73 -1.78 -11.90
N ASP A 122 19.10 -1.29 -13.08
CA ASP A 122 20.32 -1.62 -13.79
C ASP A 122 21.07 -0.32 -14.08
N ALA A 123 22.19 -0.14 -13.36
CA ALA A 123 22.91 1.13 -13.25
C ALA A 123 21.97 2.31 -12.91
N MET A 124 21.71 3.18 -13.88
CA MET A 124 20.87 4.38 -13.71
C MET A 124 19.42 4.14 -14.11
N ASP A 125 19.09 3.04 -14.76
CA ASP A 125 17.73 2.79 -15.25
C ASP A 125 16.95 1.97 -14.21
N VAL A 126 15.74 2.44 -13.89
CA VAL A 126 14.86 1.82 -12.90
C VAL A 126 13.54 1.46 -13.56
N GLU A 127 13.13 0.21 -13.40
CA GLU A 127 11.82 -0.29 -13.80
C GLU A 127 11.00 -0.59 -12.54
N ILE A 128 9.79 -0.01 -12.46
CA ILE A 128 8.81 -0.32 -11.41
C ILE A 128 7.56 -0.82 -12.10
N VAL A 129 7.26 -2.11 -11.95
CA VAL A 129 6.20 -2.79 -12.68
C VAL A 129 5.41 -3.74 -11.79
N PHE A 130 4.22 -4.10 -12.25
CA PHE A 130 3.41 -5.19 -11.74
C PHE A 130 3.51 -6.38 -12.69
N LEU A 131 3.89 -7.54 -12.16
CA LEU A 131 3.92 -8.80 -12.88
C LEU A 131 2.67 -9.62 -12.54
N SER A 132 2.10 -10.35 -13.50
CA SER A 132 1.06 -11.33 -13.17
C SER A 132 1.57 -12.34 -12.12
N ARG A 133 0.73 -12.67 -11.14
CA ARG A 133 1.08 -13.59 -10.05
C ARG A 133 1.51 -14.94 -10.59
N GLY A 134 2.64 -15.43 -10.08
CA GLY A 134 3.22 -16.70 -10.53
C GLY A 134 3.84 -16.65 -11.92
N SER A 135 3.83 -15.49 -12.60
CA SER A 135 4.63 -15.31 -13.81
C SER A 135 6.10 -15.53 -13.45
N LYS A 136 6.69 -16.52 -14.11
CA LYS A 136 8.15 -16.70 -14.18
C LYS A 136 8.75 -15.84 -15.30
N ASP A 137 7.91 -15.36 -16.22
CA ASP A 137 8.32 -14.53 -17.33
C ASP A 137 8.29 -13.06 -16.89
N GLU A 138 9.44 -12.59 -16.41
CA GLU A 138 9.65 -11.19 -16.03
C GLU A 138 9.67 -10.24 -17.24
N SER A 139 9.71 -10.79 -18.47
CA SER A 139 9.77 -9.97 -19.70
C SER A 139 8.41 -9.38 -20.11
N LYS A 140 7.32 -9.77 -19.44
CA LYS A 140 5.95 -9.34 -19.77
C LYS A 140 5.28 -8.66 -18.58
N PRO A 141 5.72 -7.44 -18.21
CA PRO A 141 5.03 -6.68 -17.20
C PRO A 141 3.61 -6.32 -17.65
N ASN A 142 2.64 -6.42 -16.74
CA ASN A 142 1.26 -6.02 -17.02
C ASN A 142 1.20 -4.50 -17.17
N LYS A 143 1.78 -3.79 -16.19
CA LYS A 143 1.78 -2.33 -16.08
C LYS A 143 3.03 -1.86 -15.35
N GLY A 144 3.46 -0.64 -15.65
CA GLY A 144 4.47 0.02 -14.84
C GLY A 144 5.13 1.17 -15.56
N VAL A 145 6.25 1.63 -15.02
CA VAL A 145 6.98 2.79 -15.52
C VAL A 145 8.48 2.57 -15.45
N ARG A 146 9.20 3.33 -16.28
CA ARG A 146 10.66 3.41 -16.23
C ARG A 146 11.12 4.79 -15.85
N TYR A 147 12.17 4.84 -15.05
CA TYR A 147 12.90 6.05 -14.70
C TYR A 147 14.36 5.92 -15.12
N THR A 148 15.02 7.06 -15.33
CA THR A 148 16.47 7.14 -15.34
C THR A 148 16.91 8.07 -14.22
N ILE A 149 17.79 7.60 -13.34
CA ILE A 149 18.43 8.39 -12.30
C ILE A 149 19.53 9.22 -12.95
N ARG A 150 19.47 10.54 -12.80
CA ARG A 150 20.59 11.40 -13.20
C ARG A 150 21.73 11.24 -12.22
N LYS A 151 22.97 11.31 -12.72
CA LYS A 151 24.15 11.34 -11.86
C LYS A 151 24.02 12.47 -10.85
N ARG A 152 24.25 12.13 -9.57
CA ARG A 152 24.20 13.09 -8.48
C ARG A 152 25.25 14.18 -8.70
N ASP A 153 24.84 15.43 -8.56
CA ASP A 153 25.77 16.56 -8.42
C ASP A 153 26.46 16.43 -7.06
N THR A 154 27.78 16.37 -7.03
CA THR A 154 28.56 16.23 -5.78
C THR A 154 28.42 17.45 -4.86
N SER A 155 27.95 18.59 -5.38
CA SER A 155 27.59 19.77 -4.58
C SER A 155 26.17 19.72 -4.02
N SER A 156 25.33 18.80 -4.50
CA SER A 156 23.98 18.59 -4.00
C SER A 156 24.00 18.05 -2.58
N VAL A 157 23.10 18.56 -1.73
CA VAL A 157 22.87 18.06 -0.37
C VAL A 157 22.06 16.76 -0.36
N TYR A 158 21.46 16.37 -1.49
CA TYR A 158 20.60 15.18 -1.59
C TYR A 158 21.42 13.93 -1.87
N LYS A 159 21.06 12.80 -1.25
CA LYS A 159 21.82 11.54 -1.40
C LYS A 159 21.68 10.88 -2.78
N THR A 160 20.66 11.25 -3.55
CA THR A 160 20.38 10.75 -4.90
C THR A 160 20.23 11.90 -5.89
N GLY A 161 20.41 11.63 -7.18
CA GLY A 161 20.10 12.59 -8.23
C GLY A 161 18.60 12.56 -8.62
N PRO A 162 18.17 13.48 -9.49
CA PRO A 162 16.83 13.50 -10.06
C PRO A 162 16.43 12.19 -10.75
N TRP A 163 15.16 11.80 -10.63
CA TRP A 163 14.56 10.65 -11.31
C TRP A 163 13.72 11.13 -12.50
N ASP A 164 14.23 10.94 -13.71
CA ASP A 164 13.53 11.28 -14.94
C ASP A 164 12.57 10.15 -15.33
N LEU A 165 11.27 10.45 -15.33
CA LEU A 165 10.25 9.52 -15.82
C LEU A 165 10.34 9.39 -17.35
N ARG A 166 10.67 8.19 -17.84
CA ARG A 166 10.99 7.90 -19.26
C ARG A 166 9.82 7.36 -20.06
N SER A 167 9.18 6.32 -19.56
CA SER A 167 8.17 5.56 -20.31
C SER A 167 7.23 4.82 -19.37
N ALA A 168 6.11 4.34 -19.91
CA ALA A 168 5.19 3.46 -19.23
C ALA A 168 5.01 2.17 -20.03
N PHE A 169 4.78 1.07 -19.33
CA PHE A 169 4.41 -0.23 -19.89
C PHE A 169 2.90 -0.44 -19.78
N ASP A 170 2.31 -0.95 -20.84
CA ASP A 170 1.02 -1.62 -20.80
C ASP A 170 1.09 -2.87 -21.67
N SER A 171 0.65 -3.99 -21.10
CA SER A 171 0.43 -5.28 -21.75
C SER A 171 -0.28 -5.22 -23.10
N ASN A 172 -1.07 -4.16 -23.38
CA ASN A 172 -1.80 -4.00 -24.63
C ASN A 172 -0.95 -3.52 -25.82
N GLY A 173 0.38 -3.46 -25.70
CA GLY A 173 1.30 -3.30 -26.84
C GLY A 173 1.33 -1.91 -27.50
N GLY A 174 0.40 -1.02 -27.16
CA GLY A 174 0.44 0.40 -27.52
C GLY A 174 1.14 1.20 -26.43
N GLY A 175 2.47 1.14 -26.35
CA GLY A 175 3.23 2.00 -25.44
C GLY A 175 2.84 3.46 -25.66
N GLY A 176 2.01 4.02 -24.79
CA GLY A 176 1.61 5.42 -24.88
C GLY A 176 2.84 6.29 -24.66
N THR A 177 3.33 6.94 -25.72
CA THR A 177 4.53 7.78 -25.66
C THR A 177 4.23 9.19 -25.18
N THR A 178 2.96 9.55 -25.02
CA THR A 178 2.62 10.89 -24.56
C THR A 178 3.00 11.06 -23.09
N LYS A 179 3.57 12.20 -22.75
CA LYS A 179 3.92 12.55 -21.37
C LYS A 179 2.73 12.39 -20.43
N ALA A 180 1.52 12.80 -20.86
CA ALA A 180 0.30 12.66 -20.06
C ALA A 180 -0.03 11.21 -19.71
N TYR A 181 0.10 10.28 -20.67
CA TYR A 181 -0.11 8.86 -20.44
C TYR A 181 0.89 8.29 -19.43
N ILE A 182 2.18 8.60 -19.60
CA ILE A 182 3.22 8.13 -18.69
C ILE A 182 2.98 8.65 -17.27
N LEU A 183 2.59 9.93 -17.13
CA LEU A 183 2.28 10.53 -15.83
C LEU A 183 1.06 9.87 -15.17
N ALA A 184 0.05 9.47 -15.95
CA ALA A 184 -1.14 8.79 -15.47
C ALA A 184 -0.84 7.35 -15.01
N GLN A 185 -0.06 6.58 -15.79
CA GLN A 185 0.39 5.24 -15.40
C GLN A 185 1.25 5.27 -14.14
N ASP A 186 2.11 6.28 -14.01
CA ASP A 186 2.93 6.49 -12.82
C ASP A 186 2.08 6.75 -11.56
N SER A 187 0.99 7.52 -11.70
CA SER A 187 0.04 7.73 -10.61
C SER A 187 -0.76 6.46 -10.30
N ASP A 188 -1.28 5.75 -11.32
CA ASP A 188 -2.00 4.48 -11.12
C ASP A 188 -1.12 3.45 -10.41
N LEU A 189 0.15 3.34 -10.82
CA LEU A 189 1.14 2.50 -10.16
C LEU A 189 1.28 2.87 -8.68
N ALA A 190 1.43 4.17 -8.36
CA ALA A 190 1.51 4.63 -6.98
C ALA A 190 0.27 4.23 -6.16
N HIS A 191 -0.93 4.48 -6.68
CA HIS A 191 -2.19 4.10 -6.01
C HIS A 191 -2.31 2.60 -5.83
N ARG A 192 -1.88 1.79 -6.80
CA ARG A 192 -1.86 0.32 -6.71
C ARG A 192 -0.88 -0.16 -5.64
N ILE A 193 0.33 0.38 -5.59
CA ILE A 193 1.30 0.07 -4.52
C ILE A 193 0.66 0.43 -3.17
N TRP A 194 0.11 1.62 -3.04
CA TRP A 194 -0.52 2.05 -1.79
C TRP A 194 -1.68 1.14 -1.37
N ASN A 195 -2.61 0.83 -2.27
CA ASN A 195 -3.75 -0.01 -1.93
C ASN A 195 -3.32 -1.45 -1.58
N ASN A 196 -2.30 -1.97 -2.25
CA ASN A 196 -1.76 -3.31 -1.96
C ASN A 196 -0.96 -3.38 -0.65
N PHE A 197 -0.42 -2.26 -0.13
CA PHE A 197 0.48 -2.30 1.05
C PHE A 197 -0.02 -1.51 2.25
N HIS A 198 -0.80 -0.45 2.06
CA HIS A 198 -1.31 0.40 3.13
C HIS A 198 -2.69 -0.02 3.63
N LEU A 199 -3.64 -0.37 2.75
CA LEU A 199 -5.00 -0.77 3.20
C LEU A 199 -4.94 -2.04 4.08
N HIS A 200 -3.98 -2.92 3.83
CA HIS A 200 -3.75 -4.10 4.67
C HIS A 200 -3.08 -3.81 6.01
N GLN A 201 -2.60 -2.58 6.26
CA GLN A 201 -2.20 -2.16 7.61
C GLN A 201 -3.41 -1.73 8.46
N LEU A 202 -4.54 -1.37 7.85
CA LEU A 202 -5.73 -0.86 8.53
C LEU A 202 -6.80 -1.93 8.80
N GLU A 203 -6.87 -3.00 8.01
CA GLU A 203 -7.96 -4.00 8.06
C GLU A 203 -7.68 -5.25 8.94
N GLY A 204 -6.74 -5.18 9.87
CA GLY A 204 -6.40 -6.31 10.77
C GLY A 204 -4.95 -6.78 10.59
N PRO A 205 -4.57 -7.99 11.07
CA PRO A 205 -3.17 -8.40 11.28
C PRO A 205 -2.29 -8.05 10.08
N ARG A 206 -1.21 -7.29 10.37
CA ARG A 206 -0.55 -6.27 9.55
C ARG A 206 0.29 -6.80 8.38
N THR A 207 -0.02 -7.97 7.84
CA THR A 207 1.06 -8.84 7.38
C THR A 207 0.79 -9.62 6.11
N ARG A 208 -0.41 -9.54 5.50
CA ARG A 208 -0.77 -10.43 4.38
C ARG A 208 0.10 -10.31 3.12
N GLY A 209 0.80 -9.19 2.89
CA GLY A 209 1.69 -8.97 1.74
C GLY A 209 3.16 -9.37 1.92
N GLN A 210 3.62 -9.67 3.14
CA GLN A 210 5.06 -9.87 3.42
C GLN A 210 5.54 -11.31 3.18
N ASN A 211 4.66 -12.22 2.75
CA ASN A 211 4.97 -13.65 2.76
C ASN A 211 5.99 -14.11 1.70
N THR A 212 6.34 -13.24 0.77
CA THR A 212 7.20 -13.56 -0.38
C THR A 212 7.84 -12.28 -0.90
N VAL A 213 8.84 -11.81 -0.14
CA VAL A 213 9.76 -10.77 -0.59
C VAL A 213 11.01 -11.47 -1.14
N ARG A 214 11.54 -10.99 -2.26
CA ARG A 214 12.83 -11.41 -2.82
C ARG A 214 13.67 -10.16 -3.06
N ILE A 215 14.90 -10.19 -2.57
CA ILE A 215 15.81 -9.06 -2.58
C ILE A 215 17.17 -9.53 -3.05
N GLU A 216 17.72 -8.88 -4.07
CA GLU A 216 19.05 -9.18 -4.59
C GLU A 216 19.71 -7.88 -5.05
N TRP A 217 21.03 -7.78 -4.94
CA TRP A 217 21.79 -6.67 -5.54
C TRP A 217 23.21 -7.11 -5.89
N ALA A 218 23.84 -6.40 -6.83
CA ALA A 218 25.21 -6.65 -7.24
C ALA A 218 26.18 -6.49 -6.06
N GLY A 219 27.03 -7.49 -5.84
CA GLY A 219 27.98 -7.48 -4.72
C GLY A 219 27.37 -7.76 -3.35
N MET A 220 26.12 -8.22 -3.28
CA MET A 220 25.52 -8.69 -2.02
C MET A 220 26.38 -9.80 -1.40
N SER A 221 26.90 -9.54 -0.20
CA SER A 221 27.69 -10.52 0.55
C SER A 221 26.81 -11.68 1.05
N SER A 222 27.42 -12.82 1.36
CA SER A 222 26.71 -13.96 1.98
C SER A 222 26.04 -13.57 3.30
N ALA A 223 26.71 -12.76 4.13
CA ALA A 223 26.15 -12.26 5.37
C ALA A 223 24.95 -11.33 5.16
N ALA A 224 24.99 -10.45 4.15
CA ALA A 224 23.84 -9.60 3.81
C ALA A 224 22.66 -10.42 3.28
N ARG A 225 22.94 -11.46 2.48
CA ARG A 225 21.92 -12.41 2.01
C ARG A 225 21.26 -13.16 3.15
N GLU A 226 22.06 -13.75 4.05
CA GLU A 226 21.58 -14.48 5.23
C GLU A 226 20.72 -13.57 6.14
N LYS A 227 21.16 -12.32 6.35
CA LYS A 227 20.37 -11.32 7.08
C LYS A 227 19.03 -11.04 6.40
N CYS A 228 19.01 -10.86 5.08
CA CYS A 228 17.76 -10.65 4.32
C CYS A 228 16.84 -11.86 4.41
N ASP A 229 17.38 -13.07 4.23
CA ASP A 229 16.62 -14.32 4.29
C ASP A 229 16.02 -14.55 5.68
N GLY A 230 16.80 -14.29 6.74
CA GLY A 230 16.35 -14.35 8.12
C GLY A 230 15.25 -13.34 8.42
N TRP A 231 15.37 -12.10 7.92
CA TRP A 231 14.32 -11.10 8.04
C TRP A 231 13.04 -11.50 7.29
N ILE A 232 13.15 -12.00 6.05
CA ILE A 232 12.00 -12.50 5.26
C ILE A 232 11.31 -13.66 5.98
N ALA A 233 12.08 -14.59 6.55
CA ALA A 233 11.54 -15.69 7.36
C ALA A 233 10.81 -15.15 8.61
N GLY A 234 11.42 -14.22 9.34
CA GLY A 234 10.80 -13.59 10.51
C GLY A 234 9.51 -12.83 10.17
N CYS A 235 9.46 -12.15 9.02
CA CYS A 235 8.23 -11.57 8.49
C CYS A 235 7.15 -12.63 8.31
N ARG A 236 7.44 -13.74 7.59
CA ARG A 236 6.49 -14.87 7.39
C ARG A 236 5.95 -15.43 8.70
N ASP A 237 6.84 -15.68 9.67
CA ASP A 237 6.45 -16.26 10.96
C ASP A 237 5.57 -15.30 11.76
N LYS A 238 5.89 -13.99 11.71
CA LYS A 238 5.04 -12.95 12.31
C LYS A 238 3.65 -12.92 11.66
N VAL A 239 3.57 -13.02 10.33
CA VAL A 239 2.29 -13.06 9.60
C VAL A 239 1.42 -14.22 10.06
N GLU A 240 1.98 -15.43 10.08
CA GLU A 240 1.19 -16.62 10.40
C GLU A 240 0.74 -16.65 11.86
N ARG A 241 1.59 -16.16 12.77
CA ARG A 241 1.24 -15.96 14.17
C ARG A 241 0.11 -14.94 14.34
N GLU A 242 0.24 -13.73 13.78
CA GLU A 242 -0.81 -12.69 13.89
C GLU A 242 -2.14 -13.15 13.28
N LYS A 243 -2.09 -13.91 12.18
CA LYS A 243 -3.26 -14.53 11.55
C LYS A 243 -3.91 -15.55 12.48
N THR A 244 -3.12 -16.42 13.10
CA THR A 244 -3.62 -17.44 14.06
C THR A 244 -4.20 -16.78 15.30
N GLU A 245 -3.52 -15.77 15.86
CA GLU A 245 -3.97 -14.99 17.01
C GLU A 245 -5.27 -14.24 16.69
N SER A 246 -5.34 -13.54 15.56
CA SER A 246 -6.53 -12.80 15.14
C SER A 246 -7.72 -13.72 14.87
N ALA A 247 -7.49 -14.88 14.23
CA ALA A 247 -8.53 -15.87 14.02
C ALA A 247 -9.06 -16.40 15.36
N THR A 248 -8.16 -16.72 16.29
CA THR A 248 -8.51 -17.18 17.64
C THR A 248 -9.30 -16.11 18.40
N GLN A 249 -8.83 -14.87 18.38
CA GLN A 249 -9.48 -13.73 19.02
C GLN A 249 -10.88 -13.48 18.43
N TYR A 250 -11.02 -13.53 17.10
CA TYR A 250 -12.30 -13.37 16.44
C TYR A 250 -13.30 -14.47 16.83
N GLN A 251 -12.87 -15.74 16.84
CA GLN A 251 -13.75 -16.84 17.27
C GLN A 251 -14.16 -16.70 18.73
N LYS A 252 -13.23 -16.29 19.61
CA LYS A 252 -13.51 -16.00 21.01
C LYS A 252 -14.55 -14.88 21.17
N LEU A 253 -14.32 -13.73 20.52
CA LEU A 253 -15.25 -12.60 20.55
C LEU A 253 -16.62 -12.99 19.98
N LYS A 254 -16.65 -13.78 18.90
CA LYS A 254 -17.89 -14.25 18.28
C LYS A 254 -18.68 -15.15 19.23
N ALA A 255 -18.02 -16.04 19.95
CA ALA A 255 -18.65 -16.90 20.94
C ALA A 255 -19.16 -16.11 22.17
N GLU A 256 -18.41 -15.12 22.63
CA GLU A 256 -18.75 -14.31 23.82
C GLU A 256 -19.82 -13.26 23.57
N LYS A 257 -19.78 -12.58 22.41
CA LYS A 257 -20.59 -11.40 22.12
C LYS A 257 -21.66 -11.61 21.05
N GLY A 258 -21.54 -12.66 20.22
CA GLY A 258 -22.32 -12.79 18.99
C GLY A 258 -21.83 -11.85 17.89
N ILE A 259 -22.24 -12.12 16.64
CA ILE A 259 -21.77 -11.36 15.47
C ILE A 259 -22.32 -9.93 15.45
N ASP A 260 -23.59 -9.73 15.83
CA ASP A 260 -24.25 -8.42 15.76
C ASP A 260 -23.57 -7.40 16.67
N LYS A 261 -23.16 -7.83 17.87
CA LYS A 261 -22.42 -6.97 18.80
C LYS A 261 -21.01 -6.64 18.31
N ILE A 262 -20.33 -7.55 17.61
CA ILE A 262 -19.02 -7.26 16.99
C ILE A 262 -19.18 -6.17 15.93
N LEU A 263 -20.22 -6.27 15.09
CA LEU A 263 -20.50 -5.26 14.07
C LEU A 263 -20.85 -3.91 14.71
N ALA A 264 -21.67 -3.90 15.76
CA ALA A 264 -22.01 -2.69 16.51
C ALA A 264 -20.78 -2.05 17.18
N ASP A 265 -19.91 -2.85 17.82
CA ASP A 265 -18.66 -2.38 18.44
C ASP A 265 -17.72 -1.78 17.36
N GLY A 266 -17.59 -2.45 16.21
CA GLY A 266 -16.79 -1.95 15.08
C GLY A 266 -17.32 -0.62 14.52
N PHE A 267 -18.65 -0.47 14.49
CA PHE A 267 -19.27 0.79 14.12
C PHE A 267 -19.01 1.92 15.13
N GLU A 268 -19.02 1.62 16.43
CA GLU A 268 -18.68 2.62 17.45
C GLU A 268 -17.21 3.06 17.37
N ASP A 269 -16.29 2.14 17.07
CA ASP A 269 -14.89 2.47 16.84
C ASP A 269 -14.66 3.31 15.57
N TYR A 270 -15.47 3.08 14.53
CA TYR A 270 -15.52 3.95 13.37
C TYR A 270 -15.94 5.37 13.75
N LYS A 271 -17.01 5.54 14.53
CA LYS A 271 -17.44 6.86 15.02
C LYS A 271 -16.34 7.56 15.82
N LYS A 272 -15.70 6.86 16.76
CA LYS A 272 -14.58 7.42 17.54
C LYS A 272 -13.46 7.92 16.63
N THR A 273 -13.14 7.17 15.58
CA THR A 273 -12.11 7.57 14.62
C THR A 273 -12.52 8.78 13.79
N ALA A 274 -13.79 8.88 13.38
CA ALA A 274 -14.34 10.06 12.70
C ALA A 274 -14.34 11.32 13.61
N LEU A 275 -14.30 11.15 14.93
CA LEU A 275 -14.21 12.25 15.90
C LEU A 275 -12.77 12.74 16.15
N LYS A 276 -11.73 12.00 15.72
CA LYS A 276 -10.34 12.37 15.99
C LYS A 276 -9.94 13.67 15.28
N CYS A 277 -8.95 14.36 15.84
CA CYS A 277 -8.38 15.54 15.19
C CYS A 277 -7.66 15.15 13.88
N ARG A 278 -8.07 15.74 12.75
CA ARG A 278 -7.50 15.46 11.42
C ARG A 278 -6.02 15.85 11.27
N ALA A 279 -5.54 16.74 12.13
CA ALA A 279 -4.11 17.07 12.20
C ALA A 279 -3.25 15.95 12.80
N GLU A 280 -3.84 14.81 13.20
CA GLU A 280 -3.15 13.66 13.81
C GLU A 280 -2.40 14.03 15.11
N CYS A 281 -2.86 15.04 15.85
CA CYS A 281 -2.22 15.51 17.10
C CYS A 281 -2.47 14.60 18.32
N GLY A 282 -3.10 13.43 18.13
CA GLY A 282 -3.41 12.47 19.20
C GLY A 282 -4.72 12.72 19.96
N VAL A 283 -5.40 13.86 19.78
CA VAL A 283 -6.70 14.12 20.43
C VAL A 283 -7.79 13.21 19.86
N ALA A 284 -8.38 12.41 20.73
CA ALA A 284 -9.40 11.41 20.39
C ALA A 284 -10.74 12.02 19.96
N VAL A 285 -11.14 13.14 20.57
CA VAL A 285 -12.42 13.82 20.29
C VAL A 285 -12.16 15.30 20.03
N ALA A 286 -12.19 15.67 18.75
CA ALA A 286 -12.07 17.03 18.29
C ALA A 286 -13.44 17.73 18.27
N THR A 287 -13.51 18.88 18.95
CA THR A 287 -14.74 19.65 19.17
C THR A 287 -15.00 20.67 18.08
N MET A 288 -13.95 21.23 17.47
CA MET A 288 -14.10 22.20 16.38
C MET A 288 -14.30 21.48 15.06
N ARG A 289 -15.22 22.00 14.25
CA ARG A 289 -15.41 21.57 12.85
C ARG A 289 -14.87 22.63 11.91
N CYS A 290 -14.39 22.24 10.74
CA CYS A 290 -14.07 23.20 9.70
C CYS A 290 -15.33 23.99 9.31
N GLY A 291 -15.29 25.32 9.38
CA GLY A 291 -16.43 26.17 9.08
C GLY A 291 -16.90 26.15 7.62
N LYS A 292 -16.15 25.52 6.70
CA LYS A 292 -16.53 25.41 5.28
C LYS A 292 -17.09 24.04 4.89
N CYS A 293 -16.46 22.94 5.32
CA CYS A 293 -16.93 21.59 4.96
C CYS A 293 -17.74 20.90 6.07
N HIS A 294 -17.67 21.39 7.32
CA HIS A 294 -18.29 20.81 8.51
C HIS A 294 -17.93 19.35 8.83
N PHE A 295 -17.19 18.67 7.96
CA PHE A 295 -16.76 17.28 8.11
C PHE A 295 -15.46 17.16 8.93
N ALA A 296 -14.41 17.88 8.54
CA ALA A 296 -13.13 17.81 9.22
C ALA A 296 -13.22 18.35 10.64
N ARG A 297 -12.61 17.62 11.57
CA ARG A 297 -12.57 17.98 12.98
C ARG A 297 -11.16 18.33 13.44
N TYR A 298 -11.09 19.36 14.28
CA TYR A 298 -9.86 19.86 14.88
C TYR A 298 -10.06 20.08 16.39
N CYS A 299 -9.01 19.85 17.17
CA CYS A 299 -9.03 20.19 18.59
C CYS A 299 -8.73 21.68 18.84
N SER A 300 -8.15 22.39 17.87
CA SER A 300 -7.79 23.80 17.98
C SER A 300 -7.67 24.47 16.61
N ALA A 301 -7.74 25.80 16.58
CA ALA A 301 -7.44 26.59 15.38
C ALA A 301 -5.98 26.41 14.91
N ALA A 302 -5.05 26.09 15.81
CA ALA A 302 -3.67 25.79 15.44
C ALA A 302 -3.60 24.50 14.59
N CYS A 303 -4.21 23.40 15.05
CA CYS A 303 -4.30 22.15 14.29
C CYS A 303 -5.02 22.35 12.95
N GLN A 304 -6.06 23.19 12.92
CA GLN A 304 -6.73 23.54 11.67
C GLN A 304 -5.78 24.29 10.71
N ARG A 305 -5.03 25.29 11.17
CA ARG A 305 -4.07 26.03 10.35
C ARG A 305 -2.93 25.13 9.83
N ASP A 306 -2.43 24.24 10.67
CA ASP A 306 -1.38 23.29 10.30
C ASP A 306 -1.85 22.30 9.23
N ASP A 307 -3.08 21.79 9.37
CA ASP A 307 -3.69 20.92 8.38
C ASP A 307 -4.20 21.70 7.15
N TRP A 308 -4.44 23.02 7.27
CA TRP A 308 -5.04 23.83 6.21
C TRP A 308 -4.27 23.74 4.89
N LYS A 309 -2.93 23.64 4.94
CA LYS A 309 -2.10 23.48 3.75
C LYS A 309 -2.49 22.25 2.91
N TYR A 310 -2.97 21.19 3.56
CA TYR A 310 -3.44 19.95 2.94
C TYR A 310 -4.98 19.98 2.73
N HIS A 311 -5.72 20.39 3.76
CA HIS A 311 -7.19 20.41 3.80
C HIS A 311 -7.84 21.42 2.86
N LYS A 312 -7.28 22.63 2.69
CA LYS A 312 -7.84 23.70 1.84
C LYS A 312 -8.14 23.22 0.43
N SER A 313 -7.39 22.22 0.03
CA SER A 313 -7.41 21.62 -1.27
C SER A 313 -8.75 20.89 -1.45
N SER A 314 -9.16 20.03 -0.49
CA SER A 314 -10.41 19.25 -0.43
C SER A 314 -11.59 19.90 0.26
N CYS A 315 -11.38 21.01 0.96
CA CYS A 315 -12.41 21.62 1.78
C CYS A 315 -13.63 22.09 0.95
N GLY A 316 -14.78 21.46 1.18
CA GLY A 316 -16.08 21.82 0.59
C GLY A 316 -16.25 21.36 -0.86
N LYS A 317 -15.56 20.28 -1.26
CA LYS A 317 -15.63 19.68 -2.62
C LYS A 317 -16.14 18.24 -2.62
N GLU A 318 -16.53 17.75 -1.46
CA GLU A 318 -17.25 16.50 -1.39
C GLU A 318 -18.63 16.79 -1.96
N ASP A 319 -19.04 16.04 -2.98
CA ASP A 319 -20.46 15.99 -3.34
C ASP A 319 -21.18 15.67 -2.04
N THR A 320 -22.15 16.50 -1.65
CA THR A 320 -23.02 16.22 -0.51
C THR A 320 -23.92 15.06 -0.91
N TRP A 321 -23.34 13.86 -1.01
CA TRP A 321 -24.08 12.63 -0.78
C TRP A 321 -24.59 12.78 0.63
N ASP A 322 -25.85 13.20 0.69
CA ASP A 322 -26.60 13.53 1.89
C ASP A 322 -26.78 12.24 2.71
N TRP A 323 -25.68 11.78 3.30
CA TRP A 323 -25.63 10.81 4.38
C TRP A 323 -25.99 11.57 5.64
N THR A 324 -27.27 11.97 5.72
CA THR A 324 -27.84 12.42 6.98
C THR A 324 -27.68 11.31 8.00
N GLN A 325 -27.50 11.69 9.26
CA GLN A 325 -27.52 10.75 10.38
C GLN A 325 -28.77 9.85 10.32
N GLU A 326 -29.89 10.36 9.81
CA GLU A 326 -31.13 9.63 9.50
C GLU A 326 -30.95 8.47 8.49
N LYS A 327 -30.32 8.68 7.32
CA LYS A 327 -30.12 7.58 6.34
C LYS A 327 -29.20 6.49 6.87
N PHE A 328 -28.27 6.86 7.73
CA PHE A 328 -27.40 5.91 8.40
C PHE A 328 -28.18 5.07 9.44
N GLU A 329 -29.05 5.72 10.22
CA GLU A 329 -29.94 5.05 11.17
C GLU A 329 -31.01 4.16 10.49
N ASP A 330 -31.44 4.49 9.27
CA ASP A 330 -32.38 3.68 8.49
C ASP A 330 -31.75 2.42 7.86
N LEU A 331 -30.45 2.42 7.54
CA LEU A 331 -29.74 1.21 7.11
C LEU A 331 -29.56 0.17 8.22
N LEU A 332 -29.81 0.55 9.48
CA LEU A 332 -29.67 -0.29 10.67
C LEU A 332 -31.01 -0.86 11.18
N LYS A 333 -32.15 -0.49 10.57
CA LYS A 333 -33.48 -1.05 10.88
C LYS A 333 -33.86 -2.16 9.91
#